data_AF-A0A7W4XZL0-F1
#
_entry.id   AF-A0A7W4XZL0-F1
#
_cell.length_a   1.000
_cell.length_b   1.000
_cell.length_c   1.000
_cell.angle_alpha   90.00
_cell.angle_beta   90.00
_cell.angle_gamma   90.00
#
_symmetry.space_group_name_H-M   'P 1'
#
loop_
_entity.id
_entity.type
_entity.pdbx_description
1 polymer ?
#
loop_
_entity_poly.entity_id
_entity_poly.type
_entity_poly.pdbx_seq_one_letter_code
_entity_poly.pdbx_strand_id
1 'polypeptide(L)'
;MELAREDTDQIFTVLGEFSDLAHNRIPAPNRAVDNTTIWTKDFSQPYYQDLLFSQAAGDVSMANYYDEVSSGRYTVEGEVTDWVRLPGSGASYGDDDLGDAAAWRFVNDSLNGWYAQQLAAGRTAAQIDQQLSRFDQWDRYDVDGDGNFDEPDGYIDHFQAVHAGEGEEVGGGALGDDAIWPHRCYDQTNRVGTAGPSVDGQTVALGGTRIGQSKYWVGDYTVEPENGGVGVFAHEFGHDLGLPDLYDTSGNSGGAENSTAFWSLMSSGSYGNSGRPEDGIGTEPMHMGAWEKLQLGWLNHETVKPGAKANTKLGPAEANTKQAQALLVQLPDKEVTTTIGTPFEGSDFWYSGAGDDLDHTMLMPLPAGATSLSAKVKYQIEQDWDYAYVVYSTDGGKTFTSLPTNRSTTADPNGQNQGQGITGSTGGQWVDLTASLAGVPAGALVGFRYWTDGAATEPGLQVDAVSLGGARVTNWTLDGFTVTTGTATRSMQVRVS
;
A
#
# COMPACT_ATOMS: atom_id res chain seq x y z
N MET A 1 17.66 -28.74 7.09
CA MET A 1 17.63 -28.66 8.56
C MET A 1 16.37 -27.92 8.85
N GLU A 2 15.42 -28.61 9.46
CA GLU A 2 14.18 -27.99 9.94
C GLU A 2 14.57 -27.02 11.06
N LEU A 3 14.08 -25.78 10.93
CA LEU A 3 14.34 -24.73 11.90
C LEU A 3 13.21 -24.70 12.93
N ALA A 4 13.44 -24.02 14.05
CA ALA A 4 12.35 -23.80 15.00
C ALA A 4 11.33 -22.84 14.39
N ARG A 5 10.04 -23.05 14.68
CA ARG A 5 8.99 -22.07 14.40
C ARG A 5 9.33 -20.78 15.15
N GLU A 6 9.42 -19.69 14.41
CA GLU A 6 9.68 -18.35 14.91
C GLU A 6 8.35 -17.63 15.14
N ASP A 7 7.37 -17.78 14.23
CA ASP A 7 6.09 -17.06 14.34
C ASP A 7 4.89 -17.77 13.70
N THR A 8 3.67 -17.42 14.11
CA THR A 8 2.42 -17.94 13.53
C THR A 8 1.29 -16.92 13.61
N ASP A 9 0.91 -16.37 12.46
CA ASP A 9 -0.13 -15.35 12.37
C ASP A 9 -1.54 -15.94 12.33
N GLN A 10 -2.49 -15.21 12.91
CA GLN A 10 -3.91 -15.57 12.91
C GLN A 10 -4.64 -14.77 11.83
N ILE A 11 -5.35 -15.47 10.94
CA ILE A 11 -6.13 -14.86 9.86
C ILE A 11 -7.62 -15.02 10.14
N PHE A 12 -8.37 -13.92 9.99
CA PHE A 12 -9.83 -13.93 10.02
C PHE A 12 -10.40 -13.89 8.60
N THR A 13 -11.04 -14.97 8.16
CA THR A 13 -11.58 -15.11 6.80
C THR A 13 -13.10 -15.10 6.79
N VAL A 14 -13.72 -14.18 6.06
CA VAL A 14 -15.19 -14.09 5.93
C VAL A 14 -15.65 -14.45 4.53
N LEU A 15 -16.60 -15.38 4.44
CA LEU A 15 -17.19 -15.81 3.17
C LEU A 15 -18.47 -15.01 2.87
N GLY A 16 -18.55 -14.34 1.72
CA GLY A 16 -19.65 -13.44 1.34
C GLY A 16 -20.29 -13.81 0.00
N GLU A 17 -21.60 -14.03 -0.03
CA GLU A 17 -22.34 -14.32 -1.27
C GLU A 17 -23.34 -13.21 -1.65
N PHE A 18 -23.44 -12.94 -2.94
CA PHE A 18 -24.22 -11.83 -3.49
C PHE A 18 -25.72 -12.11 -3.52
N SER A 19 -26.55 -11.08 -3.47
CA SER A 19 -28.01 -11.17 -3.50
C SER A 19 -28.60 -11.83 -4.75
N ASP A 20 -27.84 -11.92 -5.84
CA ASP A 20 -28.19 -12.52 -7.13
C ASP A 20 -27.36 -13.77 -7.49
N LEU A 21 -26.20 -13.97 -6.84
CA LEU A 21 -25.35 -15.14 -7.01
C LEU A 21 -24.95 -15.74 -5.65
N ALA A 22 -25.52 -16.90 -5.33
CA ALA A 22 -25.09 -17.70 -4.18
C ALA A 22 -23.79 -18.45 -4.49
N HIS A 23 -23.08 -18.89 -3.46
CA HIS A 23 -21.96 -19.83 -3.63
C HIS A 23 -22.44 -21.18 -4.18
N ASN A 24 -21.51 -22.04 -4.60
CA ASN A 24 -21.74 -23.33 -5.25
C ASN A 24 -22.51 -23.21 -6.58
N ARG A 25 -22.31 -22.11 -7.31
CA ARG A 25 -22.94 -21.85 -8.62
C ARG A 25 -21.99 -21.90 -9.80
N ILE A 26 -20.69 -22.07 -9.55
CA ILE A 26 -19.69 -22.33 -10.58
C ILE A 26 -20.00 -23.67 -11.27
N PRO A 27 -20.18 -23.71 -12.59
CA PRO A 27 -20.48 -24.94 -13.32
C PRO A 27 -19.35 -25.97 -13.18
N ALA A 28 -19.71 -27.25 -13.04
CA ALA A 28 -18.71 -28.32 -13.04
C ALA A 28 -17.98 -28.34 -14.40
N PRO A 29 -16.63 -28.26 -14.41
CA PRO A 29 -15.86 -28.14 -15.64
C PRO A 29 -15.84 -29.45 -16.43
N ASN A 30 -15.87 -29.34 -17.75
CA ASN A 30 -15.63 -30.49 -18.62
C ASN A 30 -14.12 -30.70 -18.77
N ARG A 31 -13.53 -31.62 -17.98
CA ARG A 31 -12.09 -31.90 -17.97
C ARG A 31 -11.46 -32.35 -19.29
N ALA A 32 -12.26 -32.61 -20.33
CA ALA A 32 -11.76 -32.84 -21.69
C ALA A 32 -11.34 -31.55 -22.42
N VAL A 33 -11.82 -30.39 -21.98
CA VAL A 33 -11.57 -29.07 -22.61
C VAL A 33 -11.22 -27.98 -21.60
N ASP A 34 -11.49 -28.20 -20.32
CA ASP A 34 -11.22 -27.29 -19.22
C ASP A 34 -10.40 -28.02 -18.14
N ASN A 35 -9.10 -27.78 -18.16
CA ASN A 35 -8.14 -28.23 -17.15
C ASN A 35 -7.66 -27.06 -16.27
N THR A 36 -8.36 -25.92 -16.30
CA THR A 36 -7.93 -24.68 -15.65
C THR A 36 -8.77 -24.39 -14.42
N THR A 37 -10.08 -24.60 -14.49
CA THR A 37 -11.00 -24.17 -13.42
C THR A 37 -10.89 -25.05 -12.19
N ILE A 38 -10.60 -24.44 -11.04
CA ILE A 38 -10.70 -25.07 -9.73
C ILE A 38 -12.18 -25.28 -9.42
N TRP A 39 -12.56 -26.50 -9.05
CA TRP A 39 -13.96 -26.83 -8.78
C TRP A 39 -14.09 -27.92 -7.74
N THR A 40 -14.94 -27.67 -6.72
CA THR A 40 -15.47 -28.69 -5.84
C THR A 40 -16.99 -28.69 -5.88
N LYS A 41 -17.60 -29.78 -5.43
CA LYS A 41 -19.07 -29.88 -5.32
C LYS A 41 -19.61 -28.96 -4.24
N ASP A 42 -18.80 -28.66 -3.23
CA ASP A 42 -19.22 -27.88 -2.07
C ASP A 42 -18.07 -27.02 -1.52
N PHE A 43 -18.05 -25.75 -1.94
CA PHE A 43 -17.22 -24.67 -1.40
C PHE A 43 -17.74 -24.22 -0.03
N SER A 44 -17.69 -25.12 0.93
CA SER A 44 -18.20 -24.92 2.30
C SER A 44 -17.15 -24.29 3.22
N GLN A 45 -17.56 -23.80 4.39
CA GLN A 45 -16.63 -23.32 5.41
C GLN A 45 -15.51 -24.35 5.74
N PRO A 46 -15.80 -25.65 5.93
CA PRO A 46 -14.75 -26.65 6.14
C PRO A 46 -13.77 -26.79 4.96
N TYR A 47 -14.24 -26.63 3.73
CA TYR A 47 -13.36 -26.66 2.55
C TYR A 47 -12.29 -25.55 2.63
N TYR A 48 -12.70 -24.32 2.94
CA TYR A 48 -11.76 -23.21 3.08
C TYR A 48 -10.90 -23.32 4.33
N GLN A 49 -11.44 -23.85 5.44
CA GLN A 49 -10.64 -24.09 6.65
C GLN A 49 -9.48 -25.05 6.37
N ASP A 50 -9.71 -26.11 5.57
CA ASP A 50 -8.66 -27.04 5.16
C ASP A 50 -7.70 -26.41 4.14
N LEU A 51 -8.24 -25.69 3.14
CA LEU A 51 -7.45 -25.03 2.09
C LEU A 51 -6.50 -23.97 2.65
N LEU A 52 -6.94 -23.20 3.64
CA LEU A 52 -6.13 -22.14 4.24
C LEU A 52 -5.24 -22.68 5.36
N PHE A 53 -5.78 -23.53 6.25
CA PHE A 53 -5.16 -23.76 7.56
C PHE A 53 -4.84 -25.23 7.87
N SER A 54 -5.06 -26.18 6.96
CA SER A 54 -4.61 -27.55 7.22
C SER A 54 -3.09 -27.60 7.35
N GLN A 55 -2.59 -28.18 8.43
CA GLN A 55 -1.17 -28.48 8.62
C GLN A 55 -0.88 -29.99 8.53
N ALA A 56 -1.83 -30.78 8.00
CA ALA A 56 -1.62 -32.21 7.84
C ALA A 56 -0.57 -32.44 6.74
N ALA A 57 0.35 -33.37 6.99
CA ALA A 57 1.44 -33.65 6.07
C ALA A 57 0.91 -34.15 4.72
N GLY A 58 1.25 -33.43 3.65
CA GLY A 58 0.85 -33.73 2.28
C GLY A 58 -0.43 -33.03 1.81
N ASP A 59 -1.11 -32.29 2.69
CA ASP A 59 -2.20 -31.42 2.26
C ASP A 59 -1.63 -30.19 1.53
N VAL A 60 -2.29 -29.79 0.45
CA VAL A 60 -1.96 -28.55 -0.25
C VAL A 60 -2.80 -27.44 0.37
N SER A 61 -2.17 -26.66 1.25
CA SER A 61 -2.80 -25.57 1.99
C SER A 61 -1.89 -24.35 2.07
N MET A 62 -2.46 -23.19 2.37
CA MET A 62 -1.69 -21.97 2.58
C MET A 62 -0.75 -22.08 3.80
N ALA A 63 -1.20 -22.70 4.90
CA ALA A 63 -0.36 -22.97 6.06
C ALA A 63 0.86 -23.84 5.71
N ASN A 64 0.67 -24.97 5.01
CA ASN A 64 1.79 -25.82 4.58
C ASN A 64 2.70 -25.12 3.56
N TYR A 65 2.15 -24.28 2.69
CA TYR A 65 2.94 -23.49 1.76
C TYR A 65 3.90 -22.56 2.50
N TYR A 66 3.39 -21.75 3.44
CA TYR A 66 4.19 -20.82 4.23
C TYR A 66 5.18 -21.53 5.15
N ASP A 67 4.81 -22.69 5.71
CA ASP A 67 5.74 -23.56 6.42
C ASP A 67 6.92 -23.98 5.54
N GLU A 68 6.65 -24.41 4.31
CA GLU A 68 7.67 -24.89 3.38
C GLU A 68 8.59 -23.74 2.92
N VAL A 69 8.03 -22.63 2.42
CA VAL A 69 8.84 -21.53 1.86
C VAL A 69 9.70 -20.81 2.91
N SER A 70 9.26 -20.83 4.18
CA SER A 70 10.00 -20.29 5.32
C SER A 70 11.00 -21.29 5.94
N SER A 71 11.00 -22.54 5.48
CA SER A 71 11.76 -23.66 6.05
C SER A 71 11.43 -23.96 7.52
N GLY A 72 10.14 -23.89 7.87
CA GLY A 72 9.59 -24.19 9.18
C GLY A 72 9.53 -23.01 10.15
N ARG A 73 9.93 -21.80 9.71
CA ARG A 73 9.99 -20.62 10.60
C ARG A 73 8.63 -19.95 10.78
N TYR A 74 7.77 -20.03 9.78
CA TYR A 74 6.55 -19.23 9.72
C TYR A 74 5.41 -20.05 9.11
N THR A 75 4.21 -19.94 9.65
CA THR A 75 2.97 -20.52 9.11
C THR A 75 1.81 -19.61 9.49
N VAL A 76 0.65 -19.89 8.91
CA VAL A 76 -0.60 -19.22 9.28
C VAL A 76 -1.56 -20.20 9.94
N GLU A 77 -2.40 -19.67 10.82
CA GLU A 77 -3.57 -20.30 11.40
C GLU A 77 -4.75 -19.33 11.30
N GLY A 78 -5.97 -19.77 11.58
CA GLY A 78 -7.10 -18.85 11.48
C GLY A 78 -8.47 -19.49 11.59
N GLU A 79 -9.47 -18.66 11.35
CA GLU A 79 -10.88 -19.02 11.36
C GLU A 79 -11.55 -18.59 10.06
N VAL A 80 -12.24 -19.53 9.41
CA VAL A 80 -13.16 -19.24 8.31
C VAL A 80 -14.59 -19.21 8.82
N THR A 81 -15.36 -18.19 8.46
CA THR A 81 -16.78 -18.10 8.83
C THR A 81 -17.68 -18.91 7.90
N ASP A 82 -18.94 -19.14 8.32
CA ASP A 82 -19.98 -19.54 7.38
C ASP A 82 -20.27 -18.43 6.34
N TRP A 83 -20.89 -18.81 5.22
CA TRP A 83 -21.29 -17.88 4.16
C TRP A 83 -22.33 -16.85 4.63
N VAL A 84 -22.05 -15.58 4.32
CA VAL A 84 -22.87 -14.43 4.63
C VAL A 84 -23.62 -13.96 3.38
N ARG A 85 -24.95 -13.94 3.44
CA ARG A 85 -25.78 -13.37 2.37
C ARG A 85 -25.74 -11.85 2.40
N LEU A 86 -25.19 -11.25 1.36
CA LEU A 86 -25.05 -9.81 1.20
C LEU A 86 -26.31 -9.18 0.57
N PRO A 87 -26.58 -7.89 0.85
CA PRO A 87 -27.76 -7.20 0.32
C PRO A 87 -27.62 -6.78 -1.16
N GLY A 88 -26.40 -6.54 -1.65
CA GLY A 88 -26.10 -6.12 -3.03
C GLY A 88 -25.91 -7.28 -4.01
N SER A 89 -26.01 -6.99 -5.31
CA SER A 89 -25.63 -7.90 -6.41
C SER A 89 -24.12 -7.93 -6.62
N GLY A 90 -23.60 -8.92 -7.35
CA GLY A 90 -22.17 -8.97 -7.73
C GLY A 90 -21.68 -7.65 -8.36
N ALA A 91 -22.41 -7.16 -9.38
CA ALA A 91 -22.13 -5.87 -10.02
C ALA A 91 -22.09 -4.67 -9.05
N SER A 92 -22.84 -4.71 -7.93
CA SER A 92 -22.82 -3.60 -6.97
C SER A 92 -21.56 -3.54 -6.09
N TYR A 93 -20.65 -4.50 -6.28
CA TYR A 93 -19.42 -4.70 -5.53
C TYR A 93 -18.18 -4.86 -6.43
N GLY A 94 -18.34 -5.33 -7.68
CA GLY A 94 -17.24 -5.60 -8.60
C GLY A 94 -17.20 -4.73 -9.86
N ASP A 95 -18.23 -3.91 -10.15
CA ASP A 95 -18.23 -3.06 -11.35
C ASP A 95 -17.07 -2.03 -11.34
N ASP A 96 -16.16 -2.17 -12.30
CA ASP A 96 -14.98 -1.33 -12.51
C ASP A 96 -15.28 0.17 -12.54
N ASP A 97 -16.46 0.59 -13.04
CA ASP A 97 -16.84 1.99 -13.12
C ASP A 97 -17.06 2.62 -11.72
N LEU A 98 -17.18 1.79 -10.67
CA LEU A 98 -17.35 2.22 -9.28
C LEU A 98 -16.02 2.39 -8.53
N GLY A 99 -14.92 1.86 -9.07
CA GLY A 99 -13.59 1.86 -8.46
C GLY A 99 -13.52 1.18 -7.08
N ASP A 100 -12.47 1.48 -6.32
CA ASP A 100 -12.14 0.83 -5.04
C ASP A 100 -13.30 0.81 -4.01
N ALA A 101 -14.17 1.82 -4.07
CA ALA A 101 -15.33 1.93 -3.19
C ALA A 101 -16.30 0.73 -3.31
N ALA A 102 -16.32 0.03 -4.44
CA ALA A 102 -17.16 -1.15 -4.65
C ALA A 102 -16.65 -2.35 -3.84
N ALA A 103 -15.34 -2.64 -3.92
CA ALA A 103 -14.69 -3.69 -3.14
C ALA A 103 -14.74 -3.40 -1.63
N TRP A 104 -14.50 -2.14 -1.22
CA TRP A 104 -14.71 -1.72 0.17
C TRP A 104 -16.13 -2.03 0.63
N ARG A 105 -17.14 -1.77 -0.20
CA ARG A 105 -18.53 -2.05 0.15
C ARG A 105 -18.78 -3.55 0.34
N PHE A 106 -18.12 -4.43 -0.42
CA PHE A 106 -18.17 -5.87 -0.23
C PHE A 106 -17.60 -6.29 1.13
N VAL A 107 -16.40 -5.81 1.47
CA VAL A 107 -15.75 -6.07 2.78
C VAL A 107 -16.64 -5.60 3.92
N ASN A 108 -17.11 -4.35 3.83
CA ASN A 108 -18.03 -3.73 4.79
C ASN A 108 -19.30 -4.55 5.01
N ASP A 109 -20.02 -4.90 3.94
CA ASP A 109 -21.29 -5.62 4.02
C ASP A 109 -21.08 -7.06 4.51
N SER A 110 -19.93 -7.69 4.20
CA SER A 110 -19.54 -9.02 4.67
C SER A 110 -19.28 -9.05 6.18
N LEU A 111 -18.48 -8.11 6.68
CA LEU A 111 -18.19 -7.97 8.11
C LEU A 111 -19.45 -7.64 8.93
N ASN A 112 -20.27 -6.71 8.44
CA ASN A 112 -21.53 -6.35 9.08
C ASN A 112 -22.54 -7.51 9.05
N GLY A 113 -22.62 -8.23 7.94
CA GLY A 113 -23.50 -9.39 7.78
C GLY A 113 -23.08 -10.54 8.70
N TRP A 114 -21.79 -10.85 8.80
CA TRP A 114 -21.26 -11.83 9.75
C TRP A 114 -21.62 -11.45 11.20
N TYR A 115 -21.34 -10.20 11.61
CA TYR A 115 -21.65 -9.73 12.95
C TYR A 115 -23.15 -9.86 13.27
N ALA A 116 -24.02 -9.50 12.33
CA ALA A 116 -25.46 -9.65 12.47
C ALA A 116 -25.89 -11.12 12.58
N GLN A 117 -25.27 -12.03 11.81
CA GLN A 117 -25.50 -13.48 11.93
C GLN A 117 -25.08 -14.01 13.31
N GLN A 118 -23.94 -13.58 13.85
CA GLN A 118 -23.50 -13.98 15.19
C GLN A 118 -24.49 -13.54 16.28
N LEU A 119 -25.01 -12.31 16.19
CA LEU A 119 -26.08 -11.84 17.09
C LEU A 119 -27.37 -12.66 16.93
N ALA A 120 -27.77 -12.96 15.69
CA ALA A 120 -28.95 -13.77 15.41
C ALA A 120 -28.80 -15.22 15.92
N ALA A 121 -27.58 -15.75 15.93
CA ALA A 121 -27.22 -17.03 16.54
C ALA A 121 -27.19 -16.98 18.09
N GLY A 122 -27.48 -15.84 18.70
CA GLY A 122 -27.60 -15.66 20.14
C GLY A 122 -26.29 -15.31 20.86
N ARG A 123 -25.22 -14.98 20.11
CA ARG A 123 -23.99 -14.47 20.72
C ARG A 123 -24.19 -13.03 21.16
N THR A 124 -23.51 -12.67 22.25
CA THR A 124 -23.44 -11.30 22.75
C THR A 124 -22.27 -10.56 22.10
N ALA A 125 -22.34 -9.22 22.04
CA ALA A 125 -21.24 -8.39 21.55
C ALA A 125 -19.91 -8.71 22.25
N ALA A 126 -19.93 -8.94 23.57
CA ALA A 126 -18.73 -9.30 24.33
C ALA A 126 -18.12 -10.64 23.90
N GLN A 127 -18.94 -11.63 23.49
CA GLN A 127 -18.44 -12.92 22.99
C GLN A 127 -17.90 -12.81 21.55
N ILE A 128 -18.38 -11.83 20.79
CA ILE A 128 -17.85 -11.52 19.46
C ILE A 128 -16.51 -10.80 19.62
N ASP A 129 -16.47 -9.76 20.47
CA ASP A 129 -15.22 -9.05 20.80
C ASP A 129 -14.13 -10.00 21.34
N GLN A 130 -14.51 -10.96 22.20
CA GLN A 130 -13.56 -11.96 22.71
C GLN A 130 -13.01 -12.89 21.62
N GLN A 131 -13.79 -13.16 20.57
CA GLN A 131 -13.29 -13.95 19.45
C GLN A 131 -12.36 -13.12 18.58
N LEU A 132 -12.78 -11.90 18.24
CA LEU A 132 -12.02 -11.00 17.39
C LEU A 132 -10.68 -10.59 18.01
N SER A 133 -10.59 -10.53 19.35
CA SER A 133 -9.34 -10.23 20.07
C SER A 133 -8.20 -11.21 19.83
N ARG A 134 -8.43 -12.33 19.14
CA ARG A 134 -7.38 -13.30 18.80
C ARG A 134 -6.66 -12.96 17.51
N PHE A 135 -7.22 -12.05 16.73
CA PHE A 135 -6.71 -11.62 15.42
C PHE A 135 -6.21 -10.17 15.47
N ASP A 136 -6.05 -9.61 16.66
CA ASP A 136 -5.51 -8.26 16.91
C ASP A 136 -4.40 -8.47 17.96
N GLN A 137 -3.19 -8.74 17.48
CA GLN A 137 -2.00 -9.03 18.28
C GLN A 137 -0.81 -8.15 17.88
N TRP A 138 -0.85 -7.50 16.71
CA TRP A 138 0.26 -6.81 16.10
C TRP A 138 -0.07 -5.34 15.78
N ASP A 139 0.69 -4.41 16.35
CA ASP A 139 0.65 -3.00 16.04
C ASP A 139 1.64 -2.74 14.90
N ARG A 140 1.16 -2.96 13.67
CA ARG A 140 1.97 -2.82 12.44
C ARG A 140 2.65 -1.45 12.32
N TYR A 141 2.04 -0.39 12.87
CA TYR A 141 2.46 0.98 12.65
C TYR A 141 3.07 1.65 13.89
N ASP A 142 3.26 0.92 15.00
CA ASP A 142 3.76 1.44 16.28
C ASP A 142 3.02 2.73 16.66
N VAL A 143 1.69 2.62 16.71
CA VAL A 143 0.77 3.76 16.79
C VAL A 143 1.03 4.61 18.03
N ASP A 144 1.45 3.99 19.13
CA ASP A 144 1.78 4.70 20.37
C ASP A 144 3.25 5.13 20.49
N GLY A 145 4.10 4.67 19.55
CA GLY A 145 5.49 5.07 19.36
C GLY A 145 6.43 4.55 20.45
N ASP A 146 6.10 3.43 21.09
CA ASP A 146 6.91 2.81 22.14
C ASP A 146 7.94 1.78 21.61
N GLY A 147 7.82 1.41 20.33
CA GLY A 147 8.68 0.48 19.61
C GLY A 147 8.37 -1.00 19.86
N ASN A 148 7.24 -1.31 20.49
CA ASN A 148 6.72 -2.65 20.69
C ASN A 148 5.61 -2.94 19.67
N PHE A 149 5.96 -3.66 18.62
CA PHE A 149 4.99 -4.05 17.61
C PHE A 149 4.13 -5.24 18.09
N ASP A 150 4.58 -6.03 19.06
CA ASP A 150 3.88 -7.23 19.56
C ASP A 150 2.75 -6.88 20.55
N GLU A 151 1.87 -5.96 20.19
CA GLU A 151 0.70 -5.55 20.96
C GLU A 151 -0.50 -5.15 20.09
N PRO A 152 -1.74 -5.17 20.63
CA PRO A 152 -2.94 -4.88 19.83
C PRO A 152 -3.14 -3.39 19.55
N ASP A 153 -3.53 -3.04 18.33
CA ASP A 153 -3.86 -1.68 17.89
C ASP A 153 -5.36 -1.46 17.60
N GLY A 154 -6.18 -2.51 17.79
CA GLY A 154 -7.61 -2.48 17.56
C GLY A 154 -8.05 -2.82 16.12
N TYR A 155 -7.09 -3.02 15.22
CA TYR A 155 -7.31 -3.58 13.89
C TYR A 155 -7.07 -5.09 13.87
N ILE A 156 -7.76 -5.80 13.00
CA ILE A 156 -7.46 -7.21 12.74
C ILE A 156 -6.16 -7.27 11.92
N ASP A 157 -5.15 -7.97 12.44
CA ASP A 157 -3.79 -8.10 11.89
C ASP A 157 -3.83 -8.57 10.42
N HIS A 158 -4.66 -9.59 10.15
CA HIS A 158 -4.80 -10.23 8.84
C HIS A 158 -6.26 -10.59 8.57
N PHE A 159 -6.84 -9.96 7.55
CA PHE A 159 -8.22 -10.20 7.13
C PHE A 159 -8.33 -10.59 5.66
N GLN A 160 -9.12 -11.64 5.39
CA GLN A 160 -9.41 -12.12 4.04
C GLN A 160 -10.92 -12.18 3.81
N ALA A 161 -11.37 -11.80 2.60
CA ALA A 161 -12.76 -11.91 2.20
C ALA A 161 -12.90 -12.78 0.96
N VAL A 162 -13.74 -13.81 1.01
CA VAL A 162 -14.00 -14.66 -0.16
C VAL A 162 -15.38 -14.34 -0.74
N HIS A 163 -15.44 -14.00 -2.02
CA HIS A 163 -16.71 -13.73 -2.69
C HIS A 163 -17.24 -14.94 -3.47
N ALA A 164 -18.56 -15.06 -3.59
CA ALA A 164 -19.18 -16.10 -4.42
C ALA A 164 -18.85 -15.89 -5.92
N GLY A 165 -18.73 -16.98 -6.67
CA GLY A 165 -18.41 -16.94 -8.11
C GLY A 165 -16.93 -16.90 -8.45
N GLU A 166 -16.64 -16.79 -9.74
CA GLU A 166 -15.28 -16.72 -10.29
C GLU A 166 -14.76 -15.28 -10.23
N GLY A 167 -13.44 -15.12 -10.06
CA GLY A 167 -12.79 -13.82 -10.06
C GLY A 167 -12.65 -13.25 -11.48
N GLU A 168 -12.57 -11.92 -11.57
CA GLU A 168 -12.50 -11.20 -12.85
C GLU A 168 -11.23 -11.52 -13.64
N GLU A 169 -10.12 -11.80 -12.96
CA GLU A 169 -8.79 -12.07 -13.51
C GLU A 169 -8.75 -13.31 -14.41
N VAL A 170 -9.72 -14.22 -14.24
CA VAL A 170 -9.93 -15.41 -15.09
C VAL A 170 -11.20 -15.32 -15.95
N GLY A 171 -11.84 -14.16 -16.00
CA GLY A 171 -13.01 -13.85 -16.85
C GLY A 171 -14.35 -13.80 -16.11
N GLY A 172 -14.37 -13.86 -14.78
CA GLY A 172 -15.52 -13.55 -13.92
C GLY A 172 -16.73 -14.51 -14.01
N GLY A 173 -16.63 -15.58 -14.81
CA GLY A 173 -17.66 -16.60 -14.94
C GLY A 173 -19.05 -16.05 -15.24
N ALA A 174 -19.98 -16.20 -14.30
CA ALA A 174 -21.36 -15.73 -14.45
C ALA A 174 -21.52 -14.20 -14.32
N LEU A 175 -20.55 -13.52 -13.71
CA LEU A 175 -20.55 -12.07 -13.52
C LEU A 175 -19.75 -11.37 -14.63
N GLY A 176 -18.79 -12.05 -15.27
CA GLY A 176 -17.92 -11.41 -16.26
C GLY A 176 -17.17 -10.25 -15.63
N ASP A 177 -17.14 -9.11 -16.31
CA ASP A 177 -16.51 -7.86 -15.85
C ASP A 177 -17.17 -7.27 -14.57
N ASP A 178 -18.31 -7.81 -14.12
CA ASP A 178 -18.94 -7.44 -12.82
C ASP A 178 -18.37 -8.24 -11.63
N ALA A 179 -17.46 -9.19 -11.86
CA ALA A 179 -16.78 -9.94 -10.82
C ALA A 179 -15.74 -9.05 -10.10
N ILE A 180 -15.41 -9.37 -8.85
CA ILE A 180 -14.33 -8.66 -8.16
C ILE A 180 -12.99 -9.24 -8.66
N TRP A 181 -12.08 -8.37 -9.11
CA TRP A 181 -10.69 -8.74 -9.34
C TRP A 181 -9.99 -9.01 -7.99
N PRO A 182 -9.29 -10.14 -7.78
CA PRO A 182 -8.62 -10.43 -6.52
C PRO A 182 -7.46 -9.49 -6.23
N HIS A 183 -7.42 -8.92 -5.03
CA HIS A 183 -6.38 -7.95 -4.67
C HIS A 183 -6.24 -7.78 -3.15
N ARG A 184 -5.12 -7.20 -2.73
CA ARG A 184 -4.95 -6.53 -1.44
C ARG A 184 -5.19 -5.03 -1.57
N CYS A 185 -5.97 -4.45 -0.65
CA CYS A 185 -6.08 -3.00 -0.50
C CYS A 185 -6.28 -2.63 0.97
N TYR A 186 -6.36 -1.32 1.24
CA TYR A 186 -6.70 -0.78 2.54
C TYR A 186 -8.10 -0.16 2.46
N ASP A 187 -9.02 -0.58 3.33
CA ASP A 187 -10.42 -0.12 3.33
C ASP A 187 -10.50 1.35 3.81
N GLN A 188 -11.27 2.18 3.09
CA GLN A 188 -11.58 3.55 3.50
C GLN A 188 -10.36 4.42 3.82
N THR A 189 -9.35 4.39 2.95
CA THR A 189 -8.18 5.30 3.01
C THR A 189 -8.60 6.78 3.05
N ASN A 190 -9.74 7.12 2.46
CA ASN A 190 -10.35 8.46 2.54
C ASN A 190 -10.82 8.88 3.94
N ARG A 191 -10.72 8.01 4.95
CA ARG A 191 -11.04 8.29 6.35
C ARG A 191 -9.83 8.27 7.28
N VAL A 192 -8.62 8.07 6.75
CA VAL A 192 -7.37 8.27 7.50
C VAL A 192 -7.38 9.68 8.12
N GLY A 193 -6.91 9.78 9.36
CA GLY A 193 -6.96 10.98 10.20
C GLY A 193 -8.32 11.27 10.84
N THR A 194 -9.40 10.57 10.47
CA THR A 194 -10.76 10.90 10.93
C THR A 194 -11.54 9.74 11.54
N ALA A 195 -11.19 8.48 11.25
CA ALA A 195 -11.89 7.30 11.75
C ALA A 195 -10.93 6.14 12.08
N GLY A 196 -11.35 5.29 13.01
CA GLY A 196 -10.66 4.06 13.39
C GLY A 196 -11.05 3.60 14.81
N PRO A 197 -10.42 2.53 15.34
CA PRO A 197 -10.68 2.01 16.68
C PRO A 197 -10.29 3.00 17.77
N SER A 198 -10.81 2.75 18.97
CA SER A 198 -10.34 3.45 20.16
C SER A 198 -9.63 2.47 21.09
N VAL A 199 -8.32 2.66 21.23
CA VAL A 199 -7.43 1.91 22.11
C VAL A 199 -6.99 2.84 23.24
N ASP A 200 -7.19 2.41 24.48
CA ASP A 200 -6.84 3.17 25.69
C ASP A 200 -7.31 4.64 25.74
N GLY A 201 -8.44 4.91 25.10
CA GLY A 201 -9.08 6.23 25.06
C GLY A 201 -8.47 7.18 24.03
N GLN A 202 -7.51 6.73 23.23
CA GLN A 202 -7.07 7.40 22.01
C GLN A 202 -7.79 6.79 20.80
N THR A 203 -7.88 7.56 19.72
CA THR A 203 -8.41 7.06 18.44
C THR A 203 -7.22 6.75 17.54
N VAL A 204 -7.10 5.50 17.10
CA VAL A 204 -6.13 5.09 16.08
C VAL A 204 -6.75 5.41 14.73
N ALA A 205 -6.48 6.59 14.18
CA ALA A 205 -7.24 7.13 13.06
C ALA A 205 -6.70 6.69 11.69
N LEU A 206 -6.54 5.39 11.46
CA LEU A 206 -5.98 4.86 10.20
C LEU A 206 -7.06 4.58 9.14
N GLY A 207 -8.30 5.02 9.31
CA GLY A 207 -9.40 4.67 8.41
C GLY A 207 -9.93 3.26 8.67
N GLY A 208 -10.23 2.51 7.60
CA GLY A 208 -10.79 1.17 7.72
C GLY A 208 -12.27 1.14 8.04
N THR A 209 -12.76 -0.06 8.35
CA THR A 209 -14.14 -0.30 8.73
C THR A 209 -14.28 -1.06 10.03
N ARG A 210 -15.33 -0.74 10.78
CA ARG A 210 -15.69 -1.42 12.02
C ARG A 210 -16.44 -2.71 11.72
N ILE A 211 -16.07 -3.80 12.39
CA ILE A 211 -16.80 -5.08 12.26
C ILE A 211 -18.12 -4.97 13.03
N GLY A 212 -19.21 -4.64 12.32
CA GLY A 212 -20.54 -4.49 12.91
C GLY A 212 -20.56 -3.42 14.00
N GLN A 213 -20.81 -3.85 15.24
CA GLN A 213 -20.75 -3.00 16.44
C GLN A 213 -19.70 -3.49 17.45
N SER A 214 -18.73 -4.27 17.00
CA SER A 214 -17.62 -4.78 17.82
C SER A 214 -16.57 -3.71 18.12
N LYS A 215 -15.57 -4.02 18.94
CA LYS A 215 -14.44 -3.10 19.19
C LYS A 215 -13.45 -3.02 18.03
N TYR A 216 -13.42 -4.02 17.16
CA TYR A 216 -12.35 -4.22 16.19
C TYR A 216 -12.70 -3.67 14.82
N TRP A 217 -11.64 -3.30 14.11
CA TRP A 217 -11.69 -2.72 12.78
C TRP A 217 -10.87 -3.55 11.81
N VAL A 218 -11.13 -3.39 10.52
CA VAL A 218 -10.33 -3.95 9.42
C VAL A 218 -9.85 -2.77 8.61
N GLY A 219 -8.53 -2.66 8.47
CA GLY A 219 -7.86 -1.67 7.62
C GLY A 219 -7.41 -2.36 6.34
N ASP A 220 -6.30 -3.08 6.44
CA ASP A 220 -5.81 -3.98 5.40
C ASP A 220 -6.76 -5.16 5.18
N TYR A 221 -7.04 -5.48 3.91
CA TYR A 221 -7.80 -6.66 3.51
C TYR A 221 -7.26 -7.28 2.24
N THR A 222 -7.46 -8.58 2.08
CA THR A 222 -7.42 -9.26 0.78
C THR A 222 -8.82 -9.73 0.39
N VAL A 223 -9.07 -9.81 -0.92
CA VAL A 223 -10.32 -10.34 -1.46
C VAL A 223 -10.05 -11.35 -2.57
N GLU A 224 -10.68 -12.51 -2.49
CA GLU A 224 -10.43 -13.66 -3.38
C GLU A 224 -11.76 -14.31 -3.83
N PRO A 225 -11.77 -15.05 -4.95
CA PRO A 225 -12.99 -15.66 -5.48
C PRO A 225 -13.27 -17.03 -4.86
N GLU A 226 -14.48 -17.55 -5.05
CA GLU A 226 -14.94 -18.84 -4.53
C GLU A 226 -14.06 -20.00 -5.03
N ASN A 227 -13.58 -19.91 -6.27
CA ASN A 227 -12.65 -20.88 -6.85
C ASN A 227 -11.17 -20.49 -6.70
N GLY A 228 -10.84 -19.62 -5.73
CA GLY A 228 -9.46 -19.33 -5.36
C GLY A 228 -8.74 -20.60 -4.88
N GLY A 229 -7.61 -20.91 -5.51
CA GLY A 229 -6.71 -21.97 -5.06
C GLY A 229 -5.71 -21.44 -4.04
N VAL A 230 -4.92 -22.34 -3.43
CA VAL A 230 -3.86 -21.98 -2.48
C VAL A 230 -2.93 -20.90 -3.04
N GLY A 231 -2.70 -20.90 -4.35
CA GLY A 231 -1.80 -19.93 -4.97
C GLY A 231 -2.28 -18.49 -4.96
N VAL A 232 -3.59 -18.23 -5.12
CA VAL A 232 -4.14 -16.87 -5.04
C VAL A 232 -4.09 -16.38 -3.59
N PHE A 233 -4.58 -17.19 -2.65
CA PHE A 233 -4.51 -16.83 -1.22
C PHE A 233 -3.07 -16.63 -0.73
N ALA A 234 -2.13 -17.46 -1.17
CA ALA A 234 -0.72 -17.30 -0.82
C ALA A 234 -0.10 -16.03 -1.42
N HIS A 235 -0.48 -15.68 -2.66
CA HIS A 235 -0.03 -14.46 -3.32
C HIS A 235 -0.53 -13.21 -2.60
N GLU A 236 -1.84 -13.12 -2.35
CA GLU A 236 -2.44 -11.96 -1.68
C GLU A 236 -1.90 -11.77 -0.27
N PHE A 237 -1.71 -12.87 0.47
CA PHE A 237 -1.06 -12.81 1.79
C PHE A 237 0.41 -12.42 1.71
N GLY A 238 1.09 -12.71 0.60
CA GLY A 238 2.45 -12.24 0.35
C GLY A 238 2.52 -10.70 0.34
N HIS A 239 1.49 -10.04 -0.18
CA HIS A 239 1.38 -8.58 -0.08
C HIS A 239 1.15 -8.08 1.33
N ASP A 240 0.40 -8.83 2.14
CA ASP A 240 0.16 -8.47 3.54
C ASP A 240 1.45 -8.56 4.38
N LEU A 241 2.37 -9.44 4.00
CA LEU A 241 3.75 -9.49 4.52
C LEU A 241 4.68 -8.42 3.91
N GLY A 242 4.17 -7.52 3.06
CA GLY A 242 4.91 -6.40 2.48
C GLY A 242 5.62 -6.69 1.15
N LEU A 243 5.37 -7.84 0.49
CA LEU A 243 5.93 -8.09 -0.83
C LEU A 243 5.14 -7.36 -1.93
N PRO A 244 5.78 -6.73 -2.92
CA PRO A 244 5.10 -6.16 -4.07
C PRO A 244 4.81 -7.21 -5.14
N ASP A 245 3.94 -6.85 -6.09
CA ASP A 245 3.86 -7.55 -7.36
C ASP A 245 5.19 -7.54 -8.11
N LEU A 246 5.57 -8.70 -8.62
CA LEU A 246 6.76 -8.91 -9.43
C LEU A 246 6.41 -9.19 -10.89
N TYR A 247 5.14 -9.17 -11.31
CA TYR A 247 4.76 -9.11 -12.72
C TYR A 247 4.68 -7.66 -13.23
N ASP A 248 4.46 -7.46 -14.52
CA ASP A 248 4.23 -6.12 -15.08
C ASP A 248 2.80 -5.65 -14.77
N THR A 249 2.66 -4.72 -13.83
CA THR A 249 1.37 -4.20 -13.36
C THR A 249 0.82 -3.05 -14.21
N SER A 250 1.49 -2.63 -15.29
CA SER A 250 1.10 -1.45 -16.09
C SER A 250 -0.19 -1.60 -16.90
N GLY A 251 -0.92 -2.70 -16.70
CA GLY A 251 -2.13 -3.03 -17.42
C GLY A 251 -1.79 -3.48 -18.83
N ASN A 252 -2.26 -4.66 -19.22
CA ASN A 252 -1.84 -5.40 -20.40
C ASN A 252 -2.24 -4.78 -21.76
N SER A 253 -2.25 -3.45 -21.88
CA SER A 253 -2.46 -2.69 -23.12
C SER A 253 -1.37 -2.92 -24.18
N GLY A 254 -0.35 -3.74 -23.91
CA GLY A 254 0.74 -4.04 -24.84
C GLY A 254 1.46 -5.40 -24.72
N GLY A 255 1.06 -6.34 -23.85
CA GLY A 255 1.75 -7.63 -23.73
C GLY A 255 3.17 -7.52 -23.15
N ALA A 256 3.42 -6.54 -22.29
CA ALA A 256 4.71 -6.39 -21.64
C ALA A 256 4.87 -7.43 -20.53
N GLU A 257 6.05 -8.04 -20.48
CA GLU A 257 6.41 -9.10 -19.55
C GLU A 257 7.80 -8.75 -18.99
N ASN A 258 7.94 -8.74 -17.67
CA ASN A 258 9.19 -8.40 -17.00
C ASN A 258 10.08 -9.64 -16.71
N SER A 259 9.71 -10.79 -17.28
CA SER A 259 10.40 -12.08 -17.29
C SER A 259 10.45 -12.80 -15.94
N THR A 260 9.58 -12.46 -14.98
CA THR A 260 9.44 -13.19 -13.71
C THR A 260 8.56 -14.42 -13.88
N ALA A 261 7.35 -14.26 -14.44
CA ALA A 261 6.38 -15.30 -14.72
C ALA A 261 6.29 -16.37 -13.60
N PHE A 262 6.37 -17.66 -13.95
CA PHE A 262 6.25 -18.78 -13.00
C PHE A 262 7.45 -18.96 -12.04
N TRP A 263 8.46 -18.09 -12.07
CA TRP A 263 9.62 -18.19 -11.16
C TRP A 263 9.39 -17.60 -9.77
N SER A 264 8.25 -16.94 -9.55
CA SER A 264 7.93 -16.23 -8.33
C SER A 264 6.45 -16.37 -8.01
N LEU A 265 6.12 -16.62 -6.74
CA LEU A 265 4.75 -16.55 -6.22
C LEU A 265 4.09 -15.20 -6.54
N MET A 266 4.84 -14.10 -6.35
CA MET A 266 4.39 -12.72 -6.57
C MET A 266 4.27 -12.36 -8.07
N SER A 267 4.11 -13.36 -8.93
CA SER A 267 3.93 -13.26 -10.38
C SER A 267 3.04 -14.42 -10.84
N SER A 268 3.24 -14.98 -12.03
CA SER A 268 2.43 -16.13 -12.49
C SER A 268 2.65 -17.41 -11.67
N GLY A 269 3.59 -17.45 -10.72
CA GLY A 269 3.82 -18.61 -9.85
C GLY A 269 2.62 -18.94 -8.95
N SER A 270 1.74 -17.98 -8.65
CA SER A 270 0.45 -18.22 -7.99
C SER A 270 -0.43 -19.21 -8.79
N TYR A 271 -0.29 -19.25 -10.12
CA TYR A 271 -1.01 -20.18 -11.01
C TYR A 271 -0.30 -21.53 -11.21
N GLY A 272 0.51 -21.96 -10.24
CA GLY A 272 1.04 -23.32 -10.20
C GLY A 272 -0.05 -24.40 -10.04
N ASN A 273 0.29 -25.67 -10.31
CA ASN A 273 -0.63 -26.79 -10.09
C ASN A 273 0.11 -28.12 -9.89
N SER A 274 -0.63 -29.13 -9.42
CA SER A 274 -0.16 -30.49 -9.16
C SER A 274 0.24 -31.30 -10.41
N GLY A 275 0.08 -30.73 -11.61
CA GLY A 275 0.21 -31.42 -12.90
C GLY A 275 -1.00 -32.29 -13.27
N ARG A 276 -2.06 -32.29 -12.46
CA ARG A 276 -3.29 -33.08 -12.68
C ARG A 276 -4.42 -32.17 -13.19
N PRO A 277 -4.93 -32.39 -14.42
CA PRO A 277 -6.02 -31.58 -15.00
C PRO A 277 -7.28 -31.46 -14.14
N GLU A 278 -7.57 -32.47 -13.32
CA GLU A 278 -8.74 -32.49 -12.45
C GLU A 278 -8.66 -31.50 -11.28
N ASP A 279 -7.47 -31.09 -10.88
CA ASP A 279 -7.25 -30.21 -9.72
C ASP A 279 -7.43 -28.73 -10.15
N GLY A 280 -7.04 -28.37 -11.37
CA GLY A 280 -7.11 -27.00 -11.90
C GLY A 280 -5.82 -26.19 -11.67
N ILE A 281 -5.76 -25.01 -12.25
CA ILE A 281 -4.61 -24.09 -12.19
C ILE A 281 -4.77 -23.17 -10.97
N GLY A 282 -3.69 -22.98 -10.20
CA GLY A 282 -3.68 -22.20 -8.95
C GLY A 282 -3.81 -23.06 -7.69
N THR A 283 -3.94 -24.38 -7.83
CA THR A 283 -4.11 -25.30 -6.70
C THR A 283 -2.84 -25.49 -5.88
N GLU A 284 -1.67 -25.52 -6.54
CA GLU A 284 -0.38 -25.78 -5.90
C GLU A 284 0.64 -24.77 -6.44
N PRO A 285 0.83 -23.62 -5.75
CA PRO A 285 1.66 -22.54 -6.26
C PRO A 285 3.14 -22.89 -6.37
N MET A 286 3.84 -22.15 -7.22
CA MET A 286 5.31 -22.18 -7.27
C MET A 286 5.91 -21.51 -6.02
N HIS A 287 7.16 -21.84 -5.70
CA HIS A 287 7.89 -21.23 -4.59
C HIS A 287 8.11 -19.72 -4.79
N MET A 288 8.21 -19.00 -3.67
CA MET A 288 8.84 -17.68 -3.63
C MET A 288 10.29 -17.74 -4.12
N GLY A 289 10.68 -16.73 -4.89
CA GLY A 289 12.03 -16.49 -5.35
C GLY A 289 12.99 -16.08 -4.24
N ALA A 290 14.26 -15.90 -4.61
CA ALA A 290 15.30 -15.55 -3.66
C ALA A 290 15.13 -14.12 -3.12
N TRP A 291 14.56 -13.20 -3.89
CA TRP A 291 14.41 -11.81 -3.45
C TRP A 291 13.30 -11.70 -2.41
N GLU A 292 12.16 -12.35 -2.62
CA GLU A 292 11.03 -12.38 -1.69
C GLU A 292 11.47 -13.00 -0.35
N LYS A 293 12.10 -14.18 -0.38
CA LYS A 293 12.64 -14.84 0.81
C LYS A 293 13.69 -13.99 1.53
N LEU A 294 14.41 -13.13 0.80
CA LEU A 294 15.39 -12.22 1.40
C LEU A 294 14.70 -11.08 2.15
N GLN A 295 13.65 -10.48 1.57
CA GLN A 295 12.87 -9.42 2.23
C GLN A 295 12.20 -9.94 3.50
N LEU A 296 11.64 -11.15 3.46
CA LEU A 296 10.98 -11.78 4.61
C LEU A 296 11.98 -12.37 5.64
N GLY A 297 13.29 -12.24 5.42
CA GLY A 297 14.31 -12.80 6.31
C GLY A 297 14.41 -14.34 6.32
N TRP A 298 13.72 -15.03 5.40
CA TRP A 298 13.68 -16.50 5.34
C TRP A 298 14.84 -17.13 4.57
N LEU A 299 15.52 -16.36 3.73
CA LEU A 299 16.55 -16.86 2.82
C LEU A 299 17.88 -17.18 3.54
N ASN A 300 18.33 -18.44 3.45
CA ASN A 300 19.74 -18.77 3.72
C ASN A 300 20.60 -18.43 2.49
N HIS A 301 21.49 -17.45 2.60
CA HIS A 301 22.29 -17.00 1.46
C HIS A 301 23.78 -16.78 1.76
N GLU A 302 24.59 -16.79 0.70
CA GLU A 302 25.95 -16.25 0.70
C GLU A 302 25.99 -14.92 -0.04
N THR A 303 26.91 -14.02 0.34
CA THR A 303 27.08 -12.72 -0.32
C THR A 303 28.49 -12.56 -0.89
N VAL A 304 28.58 -12.06 -2.11
CA VAL A 304 29.84 -11.78 -2.81
C VAL A 304 29.93 -10.29 -3.12
N LYS A 305 31.00 -9.66 -2.63
CA LYS A 305 31.26 -8.23 -2.84
C LYS A 305 31.77 -7.95 -4.26
N PRO A 306 31.61 -6.71 -4.77
CA PRO A 306 32.16 -6.31 -6.05
C PRO A 306 33.66 -6.64 -6.19
N GLY A 307 34.05 -7.24 -7.30
CA GLY A 307 35.44 -7.59 -7.62
C GLY A 307 35.98 -8.87 -6.96
N ALA A 308 35.22 -9.50 -6.06
CA ALA A 308 35.60 -10.79 -5.49
C ALA A 308 35.35 -11.95 -6.47
N LYS A 309 36.16 -13.01 -6.36
CA LYS A 309 35.92 -14.28 -7.03
C LYS A 309 35.37 -15.28 -6.02
N ALA A 310 34.29 -15.95 -6.36
CA ALA A 310 33.68 -16.98 -5.52
C ALA A 310 33.42 -18.25 -6.35
N ASN A 311 33.46 -19.39 -5.67
CA ASN A 311 32.97 -20.67 -6.18
C ASN A 311 32.12 -21.27 -5.05
N THR A 312 30.81 -21.31 -5.24
CA THR A 312 29.85 -21.74 -4.23
C THR A 312 29.03 -22.92 -4.73
N LYS A 313 28.59 -23.75 -3.81
CA LYS A 313 27.65 -24.83 -4.08
C LYS A 313 26.33 -24.48 -3.38
N LEU A 314 25.31 -24.25 -4.19
CA LEU A 314 23.97 -23.92 -3.70
C LEU A 314 23.18 -25.17 -3.38
N GLY A 315 22.36 -25.06 -2.35
CA GLY A 315 21.32 -26.02 -1.99
C GLY A 315 20.03 -25.79 -2.81
N PRO A 316 19.03 -26.64 -2.58
CA PRO A 316 17.68 -26.44 -3.11
C PRO A 316 17.05 -25.13 -2.65
N ALA A 317 16.08 -24.61 -3.41
CA ALA A 317 15.33 -23.41 -3.03
C ALA A 317 14.25 -23.71 -1.98
N GLU A 318 13.74 -24.95 -1.99
CA GLU A 318 12.60 -25.40 -1.20
C GLU A 318 12.91 -25.68 0.27
N ALA A 319 14.19 -25.89 0.62
CA ALA A 319 14.54 -26.26 1.98
C ALA A 319 15.86 -25.64 2.41
N ASN A 320 15.89 -25.13 3.64
CA ASN A 320 17.14 -24.72 4.26
C ASN A 320 18.04 -25.94 4.49
N THR A 321 19.27 -25.90 3.95
CA THR A 321 20.28 -26.96 4.14
C THR A 321 21.57 -26.40 4.74
N LYS A 322 22.62 -27.21 4.78
CA LYS A 322 23.97 -26.70 5.12
C LYS A 322 24.55 -25.82 4.02
N GLN A 323 24.02 -25.90 2.80
CA GLN A 323 24.39 -25.05 1.68
C GLN A 323 23.39 -23.90 1.57
N ALA A 324 23.87 -22.72 1.19
CA ALA A 324 23.03 -21.56 0.92
C ALA A 324 22.05 -21.84 -0.23
N GLN A 325 20.83 -21.31 -0.14
CA GLN A 325 19.79 -21.38 -1.16
C GLN A 325 20.10 -20.42 -2.32
N ALA A 326 20.79 -19.31 -2.04
CA ALA A 326 21.12 -18.30 -3.06
C ALA A 326 22.48 -17.65 -2.84
N LEU A 327 22.99 -17.02 -3.91
CA LEU A 327 24.18 -16.18 -3.91
C LEU A 327 23.79 -14.73 -4.26
N LEU A 328 23.93 -13.83 -3.29
CA LEU A 328 23.73 -12.39 -3.50
C LEU A 328 25.03 -11.77 -4.00
N VAL A 329 25.07 -11.41 -5.28
CA VAL A 329 26.22 -10.73 -5.87
C VAL A 329 25.98 -9.23 -5.82
N GLN A 330 26.65 -8.56 -4.88
CA GLN A 330 26.58 -7.11 -4.76
C GLN A 330 27.30 -6.46 -5.95
N LEU A 331 26.62 -5.55 -6.62
CA LEU A 331 27.17 -4.72 -7.68
C LEU A 331 27.62 -3.37 -7.11
N PRO A 332 28.55 -2.65 -7.76
CA PRO A 332 28.81 -1.25 -7.44
C PRO A 332 27.53 -0.43 -7.53
N ASP A 333 27.43 0.60 -6.69
CA ASP A 333 26.30 1.51 -6.65
C ASP A 333 26.00 2.05 -8.06
N LYS A 334 24.72 2.02 -8.42
CA LYS A 334 24.26 2.57 -9.69
C LYS A 334 23.94 4.04 -9.47
N GLU A 335 24.65 4.90 -10.19
CA GLU A 335 24.29 6.31 -10.27
C GLU A 335 22.99 6.45 -11.06
N VAL A 336 21.95 6.98 -10.43
CA VAL A 336 20.67 7.29 -11.07
C VAL A 336 20.49 8.80 -11.08
N THR A 337 20.41 9.38 -12.27
CA THR A 337 20.12 10.79 -12.47
C THR A 337 18.63 10.97 -12.76
N THR A 338 17.92 11.65 -11.86
CA THR A 338 16.52 12.04 -12.04
C THR A 338 16.44 13.48 -12.48
N THR A 339 15.65 13.75 -13.51
CA THR A 339 15.35 15.13 -13.95
C THR A 339 14.25 15.71 -13.07
N ILE A 340 14.57 16.73 -12.28
CA ILE A 340 13.63 17.48 -11.44
C ILE A 340 12.85 18.49 -12.30
N GLY A 341 13.52 19.16 -13.22
CA GLY A 341 12.93 20.19 -14.07
C GLY A 341 13.99 20.97 -14.84
N THR A 342 13.56 21.84 -15.74
CA THR A 342 14.47 22.77 -16.42
C THR A 342 14.28 24.15 -15.77
N PRO A 343 15.37 24.87 -15.43
CA PRO A 343 15.28 26.26 -14.96
C PRO A 343 14.40 27.12 -15.88
N PHE A 344 13.63 28.05 -15.31
CA PHE A 344 12.90 29.03 -16.13
C PHE A 344 13.88 29.99 -16.79
N GLU A 345 14.89 30.43 -16.03
CA GLU A 345 15.99 31.22 -16.52
C GLU A 345 17.34 30.74 -15.95
N GLY A 346 18.44 31.12 -16.60
CA GLY A 346 19.77 30.76 -16.12
C GLY A 346 20.05 29.25 -16.18
N SER A 347 20.80 28.75 -15.19
CA SER A 347 21.28 27.36 -15.12
C SER A 347 20.80 26.60 -13.88
N ASP A 348 20.08 27.27 -12.98
CA ASP A 348 19.61 26.72 -11.71
C ASP A 348 18.27 27.32 -11.29
N PHE A 349 17.60 26.64 -10.36
CA PHE A 349 16.39 27.12 -9.69
C PHE A 349 16.35 26.58 -8.25
N TRP A 350 15.45 27.13 -7.43
CA TRP A 350 15.22 26.64 -6.07
C TRP A 350 14.15 25.55 -6.06
N TYR A 351 14.44 24.45 -5.39
CA TYR A 351 13.58 23.29 -5.29
C TYR A 351 13.26 22.98 -3.84
N SER A 352 11.98 22.76 -3.54
CA SER A 352 11.50 22.45 -2.19
C SER A 352 11.91 21.08 -1.69
N GLY A 353 12.26 20.15 -2.57
CA GLY A 353 12.26 18.73 -2.24
C GLY A 353 10.87 18.10 -2.44
N ALA A 354 10.82 16.79 -2.26
CA ALA A 354 9.62 15.94 -2.32
C ALA A 354 9.79 14.86 -1.26
N GLY A 355 8.73 14.60 -0.51
CA GLY A 355 8.68 13.67 0.61
C GLY A 355 7.51 13.98 1.53
N ASP A 356 7.29 13.07 2.46
CA ASP A 356 6.27 13.18 3.50
C ASP A 356 6.84 13.92 4.74
N ASP A 357 5.97 14.52 5.55
CA ASP A 357 6.26 15.25 6.79
C ASP A 357 7.30 16.39 6.65
N LEU A 358 7.29 17.10 5.52
CA LEU A 358 8.21 18.19 5.26
C LEU A 358 7.71 19.52 5.85
N ASP A 359 8.65 20.32 6.35
CA ASP A 359 8.43 21.74 6.64
C ASP A 359 9.66 22.55 6.22
N HIS A 360 9.73 22.86 4.93
CA HIS A 360 10.89 23.49 4.30
C HIS A 360 10.66 24.97 4.07
N THR A 361 11.69 25.79 4.24
CA THR A 361 11.62 27.23 4.03
C THR A 361 12.75 27.78 3.18
N MET A 362 12.44 28.85 2.44
CA MET A 362 13.37 29.65 1.68
C MET A 362 13.10 31.11 2.01
N LEU A 363 13.91 31.71 2.88
CA LEU A 363 13.62 33.01 3.50
C LEU A 363 14.77 34.00 3.36
N MET A 364 14.43 35.28 3.36
CA MET A 364 15.40 36.37 3.46
C MET A 364 14.81 37.58 4.17
N PRO A 365 15.63 38.50 4.72
CA PRO A 365 15.13 39.78 5.23
C PRO A 365 14.44 40.60 4.14
N LEU A 366 13.24 41.11 4.43
CA LEU A 366 12.48 41.98 3.52
C LEU A 366 13.32 43.23 3.15
N PRO A 367 13.64 43.45 1.86
CA PRO A 367 14.35 44.65 1.44
C PRO A 367 13.55 45.92 1.74
N ALA A 368 14.23 46.96 2.20
CA ALA A 368 13.59 48.22 2.56
C ALA A 368 12.81 48.81 1.36
N GLY A 369 11.52 49.07 1.56
CA GLY A 369 10.64 49.65 0.54
C GLY A 369 10.06 48.64 -0.47
N ALA A 370 10.38 47.35 -0.37
CA ALA A 370 9.74 46.33 -1.19
C ALA A 370 8.26 46.15 -0.77
N THR A 371 7.34 46.27 -1.74
CA THR A 371 5.89 46.14 -1.51
C THR A 371 5.26 45.01 -2.31
N SER A 372 6.04 44.29 -3.10
CA SER A 372 5.58 43.17 -3.92
C SER A 372 6.62 42.07 -4.00
N LEU A 373 6.15 40.83 -4.18
CA LEU A 373 6.93 39.67 -4.57
C LEU A 373 6.39 39.18 -5.92
N SER A 374 7.29 38.87 -6.84
CA SER A 374 6.97 38.13 -8.07
C SER A 374 7.98 37.02 -8.29
N ALA A 375 7.53 35.88 -8.79
CA ALA A 375 8.38 34.74 -9.13
C ALA A 375 7.79 33.96 -10.30
N LYS A 376 8.62 33.12 -10.92
CA LYS A 376 8.15 31.98 -11.70
C LYS A 376 8.11 30.77 -10.79
N VAL A 377 7.01 30.03 -10.85
CA VAL A 377 6.85 28.79 -10.11
C VAL A 377 6.36 27.67 -11.01
N LYS A 378 6.81 26.46 -10.75
CA LYS A 378 6.29 25.22 -11.34
C LYS A 378 6.07 24.26 -10.19
N TYR A 379 4.91 23.64 -10.09
CA TYR A 379 4.60 22.76 -8.98
C TYR A 379 3.66 21.63 -9.38
N GLN A 380 3.84 20.50 -8.69
CA GLN A 380 2.91 19.39 -8.61
C GLN A 380 2.94 18.96 -7.15
N ILE A 381 1.85 19.26 -6.46
CA ILE A 381 1.69 19.19 -5.01
C ILE A 381 0.37 18.45 -4.79
N GLU A 382 0.34 17.49 -3.87
CA GLU A 382 -0.88 16.71 -3.61
C GLU A 382 -2.05 17.66 -3.34
N GLN A 383 -3.13 17.48 -4.10
CA GLN A 383 -4.19 18.46 -4.10
C GLN A 383 -4.96 18.44 -2.77
N ASP A 384 -5.02 19.61 -2.13
CA ASP A 384 -5.77 19.88 -0.91
C ASP A 384 -5.26 19.18 0.37
N TRP A 385 -4.07 18.56 0.31
CA TRP A 385 -3.36 17.95 1.44
C TRP A 385 -2.04 18.68 1.67
N ASP A 386 -1.17 18.65 0.67
CA ASP A 386 0.08 19.42 0.68
C ASP A 386 -0.09 20.88 0.26
N TYR A 387 0.76 21.76 0.82
CA TYR A 387 0.71 23.18 0.51
C TYR A 387 2.08 23.87 0.45
N ALA A 388 2.24 24.68 -0.60
CA ALA A 388 3.23 25.74 -0.67
C ALA A 388 2.64 27.10 -0.28
N TYR A 389 3.46 27.99 0.25
CA TYR A 389 3.05 29.31 0.70
C TYR A 389 4.09 30.37 0.33
N VAL A 390 3.61 31.58 0.04
CA VAL A 390 4.43 32.79 0.26
C VAL A 390 4.18 33.24 1.69
N VAL A 391 5.23 33.42 2.47
CA VAL A 391 5.13 33.72 3.91
C VAL A 391 5.97 34.92 4.30
N TYR A 392 5.62 35.52 5.43
CA TYR A 392 6.54 36.32 6.21
C TYR A 392 6.63 35.84 7.66
N SER A 393 7.74 36.16 8.33
CA SER A 393 7.99 35.84 9.73
C SER A 393 8.59 37.06 10.46
N THR A 394 8.15 37.29 11.69
CA THR A 394 8.64 38.40 12.54
C THR A 394 9.45 37.92 13.75
N ASP A 395 9.60 36.62 13.92
CA ASP A 395 10.25 35.98 15.07
C ASP A 395 11.49 35.15 14.68
N GLY A 396 12.06 35.46 13.52
CA GLY A 396 13.27 34.82 13.01
C GLY A 396 13.01 33.47 12.33
N GLY A 397 11.83 33.26 11.77
CA GLY A 397 11.48 32.06 11.02
C GLY A 397 10.93 30.92 11.89
N LYS A 398 10.39 31.22 13.08
CA LYS A 398 9.78 30.22 13.95
C LYS A 398 8.29 30.06 13.69
N THR A 399 7.62 31.17 13.39
CA THR A 399 6.23 31.19 12.97
C THR A 399 6.08 31.96 11.67
N PHE A 400 5.07 31.57 10.88
CA PHE A 400 4.85 32.07 9.54
C PHE A 400 3.43 32.61 9.40
N THR A 401 3.31 33.75 8.72
CA THR A 401 2.02 34.26 8.24
C THR A 401 1.99 34.17 6.73
N SER A 402 1.03 33.40 6.20
CA SER A 402 0.83 33.21 4.78
C SER A 402 0.24 34.46 4.12
N LEU A 403 0.75 34.79 2.93
CA LEU A 403 0.36 35.95 2.14
C LEU A 403 -0.47 35.49 0.92
N PRO A 404 -1.59 36.17 0.61
CA PRO A 404 -2.36 35.88 -0.59
C PRO A 404 -1.51 36.04 -1.85
N THR A 405 -1.66 35.09 -2.77
CA THR A 405 -1.05 35.12 -4.09
C THR A 405 -2.11 34.98 -5.18
N ASN A 406 -1.75 35.24 -6.43
CA ASN A 406 -2.61 34.92 -7.58
C ASN A 406 -2.76 33.40 -7.84
N ARG A 407 -2.12 32.54 -7.03
CA ARG A 407 -2.14 31.07 -7.13
C ARG A 407 -2.71 30.38 -5.90
N SER A 408 -2.98 31.11 -4.82
CA SER A 408 -3.38 30.53 -3.54
C SER A 408 -4.89 30.35 -3.42
N THR A 409 -5.28 29.42 -2.55
CA THR A 409 -6.65 29.16 -2.12
C THR A 409 -6.78 29.27 -0.60
N THR A 410 -7.99 29.57 -0.13
CA THR A 410 -8.38 29.44 1.28
C THR A 410 -9.27 28.22 1.51
N ALA A 411 -9.50 27.39 0.49
CA ALA A 411 -10.18 26.12 0.65
C ALA A 411 -9.33 25.21 1.53
N ASP A 412 -9.99 24.53 2.45
CA ASP A 412 -9.36 23.66 3.43
C ASP A 412 -10.25 22.43 3.67
N PRO A 413 -10.45 21.58 2.65
CA PRO A 413 -11.36 20.45 2.75
C PRO A 413 -10.86 19.40 3.75
N ASN A 414 -9.53 19.31 3.94
CA ASN A 414 -8.88 18.31 4.78
C ASN A 414 -8.33 18.88 6.11
N GLY A 415 -8.52 20.18 6.39
CA GLY A 415 -8.08 20.80 7.65
C GLY A 415 -6.57 21.05 7.75
N GLN A 416 -5.86 21.01 6.62
CA GLN A 416 -4.39 21.11 6.53
C GLN A 416 -3.93 22.47 5.96
N ASN A 417 -4.81 23.25 5.33
CA ASN A 417 -4.44 24.55 4.78
C ASN A 417 -4.33 25.62 5.88
N GLN A 418 -3.12 26.05 6.17
CA GLN A 418 -2.82 27.14 7.12
C GLN A 418 -3.20 28.55 6.59
N GLY A 419 -3.97 28.60 5.50
CA GLY A 419 -4.49 29.79 4.85
C GLY A 419 -3.60 30.26 3.70
N GLN A 420 -4.21 30.64 2.58
CA GLN A 420 -3.51 31.10 1.36
C GLN A 420 -2.52 30.06 0.81
N GLY A 421 -2.81 28.78 0.94
CA GLY A 421 -2.00 27.69 0.39
C GLY A 421 -2.08 27.58 -1.12
N ILE A 422 -1.00 27.11 -1.72
CA ILE A 422 -0.87 26.76 -3.14
C ILE A 422 -0.76 25.25 -3.19
N THR A 423 -1.68 24.61 -3.92
CA THR A 423 -1.80 23.16 -4.03
C THR A 423 -2.19 22.76 -5.46
N GLY A 424 -2.12 21.48 -5.79
CA GLY A 424 -2.39 20.94 -7.13
C GLY A 424 -1.22 21.08 -8.10
N SER A 425 -1.49 21.20 -9.40
CA SER A 425 -0.46 21.13 -10.45
C SER A 425 -0.52 22.29 -11.46
N THR A 426 0.65 22.71 -11.96
CA THR A 426 0.78 23.63 -13.09
C THR A 426 0.81 22.93 -14.45
N GLY A 427 0.61 21.61 -14.50
CA GLY A 427 0.72 20.82 -15.74
C GLY A 427 2.14 20.83 -16.31
N GLY A 428 3.14 20.91 -15.44
CA GLY A 428 4.55 20.91 -15.82
C GLY A 428 5.08 22.24 -16.36
N GLN A 429 4.29 23.32 -16.35
CA GLN A 429 4.66 24.63 -16.88
C GLN A 429 5.13 25.60 -15.79
N TRP A 430 6.05 26.49 -16.14
CA TRP A 430 6.39 27.66 -15.32
C TRP A 430 5.32 28.73 -15.44
N VAL A 431 4.71 29.12 -14.33
CA VAL A 431 3.63 30.10 -14.26
C VAL A 431 4.03 31.29 -13.38
N ASP A 432 3.39 32.44 -13.62
CA ASP A 432 3.62 33.64 -12.80
C ASP A 432 2.96 33.50 -11.42
N LEU A 433 3.75 33.77 -10.38
CA LEU A 433 3.29 33.98 -9.02
C LEU A 433 3.53 35.43 -8.61
N THR A 434 2.53 36.07 -8.01
CA THR A 434 2.62 37.41 -7.45
C THR A 434 1.96 37.47 -6.08
N ALA A 435 2.58 38.22 -5.16
CA ALA A 435 2.05 38.49 -3.82
C ALA A 435 2.27 39.95 -3.44
N SER A 436 1.34 40.53 -2.69
CA SER A 436 1.52 41.85 -2.08
C SER A 436 2.30 41.70 -0.79
N LEU A 437 3.33 42.53 -0.61
CA LEU A 437 4.06 42.69 0.65
C LEU A 437 3.64 43.97 1.39
N ALA A 438 2.59 44.65 0.91
CA ALA A 438 2.06 45.83 1.58
C ALA A 438 1.57 45.46 2.98
N GLY A 439 2.14 46.10 4.00
CA GLY A 439 1.81 45.83 5.40
C GLY A 439 2.69 44.78 6.08
N VAL A 440 3.61 44.12 5.36
CA VAL A 440 4.62 43.27 6.00
C VAL A 440 5.54 44.15 6.86
N PRO A 441 5.74 43.84 8.16
CA PRO A 441 6.56 44.66 9.05
C PRO A 441 8.01 44.80 8.57
N ALA A 442 8.58 45.99 8.76
CA ALA A 442 9.99 46.22 8.46
C ALA A 442 10.88 45.29 9.31
N GLY A 443 11.85 44.63 8.67
CA GLY A 443 12.74 43.67 9.32
C GLY A 443 12.20 42.24 9.41
N ALA A 444 10.98 41.97 8.94
CA ALA A 444 10.48 40.60 8.78
C ALA A 444 11.32 39.81 7.77
N LEU A 445 11.36 38.48 7.95
CA LEU A 445 11.77 37.57 6.90
C LEU A 445 10.59 37.36 5.95
N VAL A 446 10.87 37.22 4.65
CA VAL A 446 9.89 36.94 3.60
C VAL A 446 10.42 35.85 2.68
N GLY A 447 9.54 35.03 2.12
CA GLY A 447 9.93 34.03 1.14
C GLY A 447 8.88 32.95 0.95
N PHE A 448 9.34 31.71 0.82
CA PHE A 448 8.50 30.54 0.55
C PHE A 448 8.59 29.53 1.68
N ARG A 449 7.48 28.81 1.90
CA ARG A 449 7.40 27.62 2.76
C ARG A 449 6.73 26.50 1.98
N TYR A 450 7.20 25.27 2.14
CA TYR A 450 6.59 24.08 1.60
C TYR A 450 6.36 23.10 2.74
N TRP A 451 5.11 22.69 2.91
CA TRP A 451 4.68 21.80 3.99
C TRP A 451 3.90 20.64 3.39
N THR A 452 4.20 19.42 3.84
CA THR A 452 3.54 18.20 3.40
C THR A 452 3.03 17.39 4.58
N ASP A 453 2.01 16.57 4.32
CA ASP A 453 1.49 15.63 5.31
C ASP A 453 2.27 14.29 5.30
N GLY A 454 1.77 13.30 6.03
CA GLY A 454 2.46 12.01 6.23
C GLY A 454 2.31 11.00 5.09
N ALA A 455 1.68 11.36 3.95
CA ALA A 455 1.43 10.42 2.85
C ALA A 455 1.54 11.08 1.47
N ALA A 456 1.53 10.24 0.43
CA ALA A 456 1.40 10.64 -0.98
C ALA A 456 2.38 11.74 -1.46
N THR A 457 3.65 11.37 -1.64
CA THR A 457 4.66 12.29 -2.17
C THR A 457 4.47 12.65 -3.67
N GLU A 458 4.28 13.94 -3.96
CA GLU A 458 4.35 14.53 -5.32
C GLU A 458 5.68 15.30 -5.55
N PRO A 459 6.06 15.65 -6.81
CA PRO A 459 7.33 16.30 -7.12
C PRO A 459 7.63 17.62 -6.41
N GLY A 460 6.67 18.30 -5.80
CA GLY A 460 6.85 19.50 -4.98
C GLY A 460 6.89 20.83 -5.76
N LEU A 461 7.50 21.85 -5.15
CA LEU A 461 7.59 23.23 -5.64
C LEU A 461 8.97 23.57 -6.22
N GLN A 462 8.96 24.17 -7.41
CA GLN A 462 10.11 24.78 -8.06
C GLN A 462 9.88 26.29 -8.16
N VAL A 463 10.89 27.08 -7.79
CA VAL A 463 10.84 28.55 -7.76
C VAL A 463 12.04 29.11 -8.52
N ASP A 464 11.81 30.11 -9.36
CA ASP A 464 12.85 30.80 -10.12
C ASP A 464 12.44 32.26 -10.38
N ALA A 465 13.37 33.08 -10.88
CA ALA A 465 13.16 34.48 -11.27
C ALA A 465 12.50 35.35 -10.19
N VAL A 466 12.88 35.14 -8.92
CA VAL A 466 12.27 35.86 -7.80
C VAL A 466 12.70 37.33 -7.78
N SER A 467 11.74 38.21 -7.57
CA SER A 467 11.92 39.65 -7.46
C SER A 467 11.11 40.22 -6.30
N LEU A 468 11.75 41.09 -5.50
CA LEU A 468 11.13 41.82 -4.39
C LEU A 468 11.15 43.33 -4.72
N GLY A 469 9.98 43.94 -4.82
CA GLY A 469 9.85 45.36 -5.20
C GLY A 469 10.44 45.67 -6.59
N GLY A 470 10.50 44.68 -7.49
CA GLY A 470 11.07 44.81 -8.83
C GLY A 470 12.57 44.53 -8.91
N ALA A 471 13.27 44.31 -7.80
CA ALA A 471 14.66 43.90 -7.78
C ALA A 471 14.81 42.37 -7.69
N ARG A 472 15.57 41.77 -8.61
CA ARG A 472 15.89 40.33 -8.60
C ARG A 472 16.64 39.96 -7.33
N VAL A 473 16.31 38.79 -6.77
CA VAL A 473 16.95 38.28 -5.56
C VAL A 473 17.41 36.84 -5.72
N THR A 474 18.62 36.55 -5.24
CA THR A 474 19.25 35.22 -5.27
C THR A 474 19.79 34.76 -3.92
N ASN A 475 19.92 35.66 -2.94
CA ASN A 475 20.50 35.35 -1.63
C ASN A 475 19.41 34.95 -0.64
N TRP A 476 19.24 33.64 -0.44
CA TRP A 476 18.26 33.05 0.45
C TRP A 476 18.94 32.28 1.58
N THR A 477 18.30 32.27 2.75
CA THR A 477 18.54 31.26 3.78
C THR A 477 17.62 30.09 3.46
N LEU A 478 18.22 28.93 3.20
CA LEU A 478 17.50 27.71 2.84
C LEU A 478 17.48 26.78 4.04
N ASP A 479 16.28 26.26 4.33
CA ASP A 479 16.05 25.17 5.28
C ASP A 479 15.21 24.11 4.54
N GLY A 480 15.83 22.99 4.17
CA GLY A 480 15.23 21.96 3.30
C GLY A 480 15.16 22.29 1.80
N PHE A 481 14.92 23.55 1.42
CA PHE A 481 15.05 23.97 0.02
C PHE A 481 16.50 23.81 -0.48
N THR A 482 16.67 23.51 -1.77
CA THR A 482 17.97 23.36 -2.41
C THR A 482 18.08 24.15 -3.71
N VAL A 483 19.29 24.57 -4.07
CA VAL A 483 19.57 25.08 -5.43
C VAL A 483 19.95 23.90 -6.31
N THR A 484 19.30 23.74 -7.46
CA THR A 484 19.55 22.63 -8.38
C THR A 484 19.64 23.09 -9.83
N THR A 485 20.47 22.40 -10.62
CA THR A 485 20.54 22.58 -12.08
C THR A 485 19.46 21.83 -12.83
N GLY A 486 18.50 21.23 -12.10
CA GLY A 486 17.40 20.47 -12.70
C GLY A 486 17.59 18.96 -12.71
N THR A 487 18.69 18.47 -12.14
CA THR A 487 18.96 17.03 -12.02
C THR A 487 19.45 16.71 -10.61
N ALA A 488 18.92 15.66 -9.99
CA ALA A 488 19.52 15.04 -8.82
C ALA A 488 20.17 13.73 -9.25
N THR A 489 21.44 13.53 -8.89
CA THR A 489 22.09 12.23 -9.03
C THR A 489 22.18 11.60 -7.64
N ARG A 490 21.67 10.38 -7.51
CA ARG A 490 21.75 9.59 -6.28
C ARG A 490 22.46 8.27 -6.59
N SER A 491 23.41 7.90 -5.74
CA SER A 491 23.97 6.55 -5.72
C SER A 491 22.94 5.62 -5.11
N MET A 492 22.40 4.70 -5.89
CA MET A 492 21.44 3.70 -5.43
C MET A 492 22.14 2.36 -5.20
N GLN A 493 21.95 1.81 -4.01
CA GLN A 493 22.06 0.37 -3.76
C GLN A 493 20.67 -0.24 -3.78
N VAL A 494 20.56 -1.46 -4.31
CA VAL A 494 19.41 -2.31 -4.01
C VAL A 494 19.46 -2.58 -2.51
N ARG A 495 18.56 -1.94 -1.75
CA ARG A 495 18.39 -2.21 -0.33
C ARG A 495 17.39 -3.35 -0.18
N VAL A 496 17.72 -4.29 0.70
CA VAL A 496 16.72 -5.15 1.34
C VAL A 496 16.09 -4.27 2.41
N SER A 497 14.76 -4.14 2.42
CA SER A 497 14.02 -3.30 3.37
C SER A 497 14.17 -3.83 4.79
#